data_AF-A0A1S6JBI0-F1
#
_entry.id   AF-A0A1S6JBI0-F1
#
_cell.length_a   1.000
_cell.length_b   1.000
_cell.length_c   1.000
_cell.angle_alpha   90.00
_cell.angle_beta   90.00
_cell.angle_gamma   90.00
#
_symmetry.space_group_name_H-M   'P 1'
#
loop_
_entity.id
_entity.type
_entity.pdbx_description
1 polymer ?
#
loop_
_entity_poly.entity_id
_entity_poly.type
_entity_poly.pdbx_seq_one_letter_code
_entity_poly.pdbx_strand_id
1 'polypeptide(L)'
;MPTTFTGLMLLVVLLLPGLTFVTIRERRGSEHRPTPFRETGAVVFCSVLTELVTLALFAAVRGLMPDLTPDVGRLVREGGSYARDQYVQLGWWAGGLLLFSCALAAAAAAVTGKRPHASVMSAWWVMFDRWFPGEDPIVGCVLEDGSYIEGRQASFNVSSDDSPDRDLVLVEPLKYRAPGATGVQDFPWGAACISARRIVTMFVSYPHPEREAEEEAAQGSAPAAS
;
A
#
# COMPACT_ATOMS: atom_id res chain seq x y z
N MET A 1 -14.53 9.13 -26.67
CA MET A 1 -14.62 10.30 -25.77
C MET A 1 -16.10 10.60 -25.56
N PRO A 2 -16.60 10.67 -24.32
CA PRO A 2 -17.99 11.03 -24.07
C PRO A 2 -18.24 12.45 -24.61
N THR A 3 -19.20 12.58 -25.53
CA THR A 3 -19.57 13.87 -26.13
C THR A 3 -20.70 14.56 -25.37
N THR A 4 -21.23 13.90 -24.33
CA THR A 4 -22.33 14.39 -23.51
C THR A 4 -21.97 14.34 -22.02
N PHE A 5 -22.53 15.28 -21.25
CA PHE A 5 -22.34 15.32 -19.80
C PHE A 5 -22.79 14.02 -19.12
N THR A 6 -23.93 13.46 -19.55
CA THR A 6 -24.45 12.19 -19.04
C THR A 6 -23.50 11.03 -19.34
N GLY A 7 -22.94 10.98 -20.56
CA GLY A 7 -21.95 9.96 -20.92
C GLY A 7 -20.68 10.04 -20.08
N LEU A 8 -20.24 11.25 -19.74
CA LEU A 8 -19.10 11.46 -18.84
C LEU A 8 -19.42 10.99 -17.42
N MET A 9 -20.59 11.35 -16.88
CA MET A 9 -21.02 10.90 -15.55
C MET A 9 -21.12 9.37 -15.47
N LEU A 10 -21.71 8.72 -16.49
CA LEU A 10 -21.77 7.27 -16.55
C LEU A 10 -20.38 6.65 -16.61
N LEU A 11 -19.48 7.20 -17.44
CA LEU A 11 -18.10 6.72 -17.50
C LEU A 11 -17.42 6.79 -16.12
N VAL A 12 -17.54 7.91 -15.41
CA VAL A 12 -16.95 8.07 -14.07
C VAL A 12 -17.53 7.05 -13.09
N VAL A 13 -18.86 6.88 -13.11
CA VAL A 13 -19.55 5.93 -12.23
C VAL A 13 -19.10 4.49 -12.48
N LEU A 14 -19.00 4.08 -13.75
CA LEU A 14 -18.58 2.73 -14.13
C LEU A 14 -17.09 2.46 -13.80
N LEU A 15 -16.27 3.49 -13.61
CA LEU A 15 -14.87 3.32 -13.19
C LEU A 15 -14.69 3.19 -11.66
N LEU A 16 -15.74 3.47 -10.88
CA LEU A 16 -15.66 3.43 -9.41
C LEU A 16 -15.24 2.06 -8.84
N PRO A 17 -15.73 0.90 -9.33
CA PRO A 17 -15.30 -0.39 -8.79
C PRO A 17 -13.81 -0.64 -9.00
N GLY A 18 -13.27 -0.33 -10.19
CA GLY A 18 -11.84 -0.46 -10.47
C GLY A 18 -10.98 0.50 -9.67
N LEU A 19 -11.42 1.74 -9.49
CA LEU A 19 -10.76 2.69 -8.57
C LEU A 19 -10.73 2.15 -7.15
N THR A 20 -11.86 1.62 -6.66
CA THR A 20 -11.97 1.02 -5.33
C THR A 20 -10.98 -0.14 -5.16
N PHE A 21 -10.88 -1.02 -6.18
CA PHE A 21 -9.91 -2.12 -6.19
C PHE A 21 -8.47 -1.62 -6.05
N VAL A 22 -8.08 -0.64 -6.88
CA VAL A 22 -6.72 -0.10 -6.90
C VAL A 22 -6.38 0.59 -5.58
N THR A 23 -7.25 1.48 -5.08
CA THR A 23 -7.00 2.20 -3.82
C THR A 23 -6.85 1.27 -2.61
N ILE A 24 -7.67 0.20 -2.53
CA ILE A 24 -7.55 -0.76 -1.43
C ILE A 24 -6.27 -1.60 -1.55
N ARG A 25 -5.90 -1.96 -2.78
CA ARG A 25 -4.68 -2.73 -3.05
C ARG A 25 -3.42 -1.93 -2.75
N GLU A 26 -3.38 -0.65 -3.12
CA GLU A 26 -2.28 0.27 -2.83
C GLU A 26 -2.10 0.46 -1.32
N ARG A 27 -3.18 0.63 -0.56
CA ARG A 27 -3.10 0.71 0.91
C ARG A 27 -2.50 -0.52 1.59
N ARG A 28 -2.48 -1.68 0.91
CA ARG A 28 -1.98 -2.96 1.45
C ARG A 28 -0.66 -3.41 0.83
N GLY A 29 -0.18 -2.73 -0.21
CA GLY A 29 1.04 -3.10 -0.94
C GLY A 29 2.15 -2.07 -0.77
N SER A 30 3.40 -2.47 -1.01
CA SER A 30 4.51 -1.53 -1.16
C SER A 30 4.21 -0.56 -2.30
N GLU A 31 4.58 0.71 -2.14
CA GLU A 31 4.37 1.79 -3.09
C GLU A 31 5.19 1.53 -4.38
N HIS A 32 4.61 0.74 -5.28
CA HIS A 32 5.05 0.65 -6.66
C HIS A 32 4.35 1.78 -7.40
N ARG A 33 5.08 2.58 -8.18
CA ARG A 33 4.45 3.48 -9.16
C ARG A 33 4.21 2.70 -10.45
N PRO A 34 3.02 2.12 -10.68
CA PRO A 34 2.70 1.61 -12.00
C PRO A 34 2.82 2.74 -13.03
N THR A 35 3.17 2.40 -14.27
CA THR A 35 3.10 3.38 -15.34
C THR A 35 1.64 3.86 -15.49
N PRO A 36 1.38 5.13 -15.84
CA PRO A 36 0.02 5.65 -15.95
C PRO A 36 -0.89 4.81 -16.85
N PHE A 37 -0.31 4.19 -17.89
CA PHE A 37 -0.99 3.25 -18.77
C PHE A 37 -1.47 1.98 -18.04
N ARG A 38 -0.61 1.36 -17.23
CA ARG A 38 -0.96 0.15 -16.48
C ARG A 38 -1.96 0.45 -15.38
N GLU A 39 -1.85 1.61 -14.74
CA GLU A 39 -2.78 2.06 -13.70
C GLU A 39 -4.19 2.25 -14.27
N THR A 40 -4.30 3.04 -15.35
CA THR A 40 -5.57 3.25 -16.05
C THR A 40 -6.14 1.93 -16.58
N GLY A 41 -5.29 1.09 -17.18
CA GLY A 41 -5.69 -0.24 -17.66
C GLY A 41 -6.21 -1.15 -16.56
N ALA A 42 -5.59 -1.13 -15.37
CA ALA A 42 -6.02 -1.91 -14.22
C ALA A 42 -7.39 -1.43 -13.71
N VAL A 43 -7.59 -0.12 -13.59
CA VAL A 43 -8.89 0.47 -13.21
C VAL A 43 -9.98 0.04 -14.18
N VAL A 44 -9.76 0.21 -15.49
CA VAL A 44 -10.75 -0.16 -16.52
C VAL A 44 -11.04 -1.66 -16.49
N PHE A 45 -10.00 -2.50 -16.50
CA PHE A 45 -10.17 -3.96 -16.54
C PHE A 45 -10.89 -4.50 -15.29
N CYS A 46 -10.51 -4.02 -14.10
CA CYS A 46 -11.15 -4.44 -12.85
C CYS A 46 -12.62 -3.98 -12.78
N SER A 47 -12.91 -2.76 -13.28
CA SER A 47 -14.28 -2.26 -13.37
C SER A 47 -15.13 -3.17 -14.26
N VAL A 48 -14.69 -3.41 -15.49
CA VAL A 48 -15.41 -4.25 -16.45
C VAL A 48 -15.64 -5.66 -15.89
N LEU A 49 -14.61 -6.27 -15.29
CA LEU A 49 -14.73 -7.64 -14.77
C LEU A 49 -15.73 -7.73 -13.60
N THR A 50 -15.65 -6.79 -12.65
CA THR A 50 -16.54 -6.78 -11.48
C THR A 50 -17.98 -6.44 -11.84
N GLU A 51 -18.18 -5.54 -12.82
CA GLU A 51 -19.49 -5.25 -13.39
C GLU A 51 -20.07 -6.45 -14.13
N LEU A 52 -19.29 -7.16 -14.95
CA LEU A 52 -19.74 -8.37 -15.64
C LEU A 52 -20.19 -9.45 -14.66
N VAL A 53 -19.42 -9.68 -13.59
CA VAL A 53 -19.82 -10.63 -12.54
C VAL A 53 -21.09 -10.16 -11.84
N THR A 54 -21.21 -8.87 -11.53
CA THR A 54 -22.39 -8.30 -10.88
C THR A 54 -23.64 -8.44 -11.75
N LEU A 55 -23.53 -8.14 -13.05
CA LEU A 55 -24.63 -8.28 -14.01
C LEU A 55 -25.00 -9.75 -14.25
N ALA A 56 -24.02 -10.66 -14.27
CA ALA A 56 -24.28 -12.09 -14.37
C ALA A 56 -25.07 -12.62 -13.16
N LEU A 57 -24.68 -12.20 -11.94
CA LEU A 57 -25.42 -12.53 -10.72
C LEU A 57 -26.82 -11.93 -10.72
N PHE A 58 -26.96 -10.67 -11.14
CA PHE A 58 -28.26 -10.03 -11.29
C PHE A 58 -29.16 -10.78 -12.28
N ALA A 59 -28.63 -11.21 -13.44
CA ALA A 59 -29.36 -11.99 -14.42
C ALA A 59 -29.84 -13.34 -13.85
N ALA A 60 -28.99 -14.01 -13.05
CA ALA A 60 -29.36 -15.24 -12.36
C ALA A 60 -30.50 -14.99 -11.34
N VAL A 61 -30.39 -13.94 -10.53
CA VAL A 61 -31.44 -13.54 -9.57
C VAL A 61 -32.75 -13.20 -10.29
N ARG A 62 -32.70 -12.49 -11.42
CA ARG A 62 -33.87 -12.17 -12.25
C ARG A 62 -34.55 -13.41 -12.82
N GLY A 63 -33.77 -14.44 -13.15
CA GLY A 63 -34.29 -15.73 -13.63
C GLY A 63 -35.02 -16.52 -12.54
N LEU A 64 -34.54 -16.44 -11.30
CA LEU A 64 -35.12 -17.14 -10.15
C LEU A 64 -36.28 -16.36 -9.49
N MET A 65 -36.20 -15.03 -9.48
CA MET A 65 -37.14 -14.13 -8.79
C MET A 65 -37.53 -12.96 -9.70
N PRO A 66 -38.40 -13.20 -10.71
CA PRO A 66 -38.81 -12.18 -11.69
C PRO A 66 -39.45 -10.95 -11.08
N ASP A 67 -40.23 -11.15 -10.02
CA ASP A 67 -41.14 -10.13 -9.48
C ASP A 67 -40.44 -9.10 -8.59
N LEU A 68 -39.24 -9.41 -8.11
CA LEU A 68 -38.45 -8.54 -7.21
C LEU A 68 -37.48 -7.63 -7.97
N THR A 69 -37.24 -7.89 -9.25
CA THR A 69 -36.18 -7.26 -10.04
C THR A 69 -36.77 -6.45 -11.20
N PRO A 70 -36.12 -5.36 -11.65
CA PRO A 70 -36.59 -4.58 -12.79
C PRO A 70 -36.68 -5.44 -14.06
N ASP A 71 -37.69 -5.19 -14.88
CA ASP A 71 -37.85 -5.88 -16.17
C ASP A 71 -36.96 -5.20 -17.22
N VAL A 72 -35.73 -5.72 -17.36
CA VAL A 72 -34.75 -5.25 -18.35
C VAL A 72 -35.26 -5.43 -19.78
N GLY A 73 -36.03 -6.50 -20.05
CA GLY A 73 -36.60 -6.73 -21.38
C GLY A 73 -37.62 -5.64 -21.74
N ARG A 74 -38.43 -5.24 -20.77
CA ARG A 74 -39.37 -4.13 -20.92
C ARG A 74 -38.65 -2.78 -21.03
N LEU A 75 -37.60 -2.56 -20.24
CA LEU A 75 -36.75 -1.38 -20.36
C LEU A 75 -36.14 -1.24 -21.76
N VAL A 76 -35.71 -2.33 -22.40
CA VAL A 76 -35.17 -2.30 -23.77
C VAL A 76 -36.24 -2.04 -24.82
N ARG A 77 -37.44 -2.62 -24.68
CA ARG A 77 -38.53 -2.47 -25.65
C ARG A 77 -39.25 -1.13 -25.56
N GLU A 78 -39.51 -0.66 -24.34
CA GLU A 78 -40.29 0.56 -24.05
C GLU A 78 -39.40 1.78 -23.80
N GLY A 79 -38.14 1.56 -23.43
CA GLY A 79 -37.14 2.61 -23.27
C GLY A 79 -37.53 3.64 -22.22
N GLY A 80 -37.59 4.91 -22.66
CA GLY A 80 -37.77 6.07 -21.78
C GLY A 80 -39.16 6.21 -21.15
N SER A 81 -40.21 5.54 -21.64
CA SER A 81 -41.51 5.53 -20.95
C SER A 81 -41.41 4.70 -19.67
N TYR A 82 -40.96 3.45 -19.78
CA TYR A 82 -40.74 2.57 -18.64
C TYR A 82 -39.74 3.17 -17.63
N ALA A 83 -38.65 3.78 -18.13
CA ALA A 83 -37.66 4.41 -17.26
C ALA A 83 -38.24 5.58 -16.43
N ARG A 84 -39.17 6.36 -16.99
CA ARG A 84 -39.85 7.45 -16.28
C ARG A 84 -40.88 6.92 -15.29
N ASP A 85 -41.61 5.88 -15.65
CA ASP A 85 -42.64 5.30 -14.79
C ASP A 85 -42.04 4.55 -13.58
N GLN A 86 -40.84 3.98 -13.73
CA GLN A 86 -40.16 3.16 -12.71
C GLN A 86 -38.81 3.74 -12.26
N TYR A 87 -38.61 5.05 -12.39
CA TYR A 87 -37.29 5.68 -12.16
C TYR A 87 -36.72 5.45 -10.75
N VAL A 88 -37.58 5.42 -9.72
CA VAL A 88 -37.15 5.17 -8.33
C VAL A 88 -36.62 3.76 -8.16
N GLN A 89 -37.35 2.77 -8.68
CA GLN A 89 -36.95 1.37 -8.62
C GLN A 89 -35.65 1.14 -9.40
N LEU A 90 -35.55 1.70 -10.60
CA LEU A 90 -34.34 1.65 -11.42
C LEU A 90 -33.15 2.33 -10.73
N GLY A 91 -33.37 3.48 -10.08
CA GLY A 91 -32.35 4.18 -9.32
C GLY A 91 -31.80 3.36 -8.15
N TRP A 92 -32.68 2.73 -7.36
CA TRP A 92 -32.25 1.86 -6.27
C TRP A 92 -31.49 0.63 -6.74
N TRP A 93 -31.94 -0.01 -7.82
CA TRP A 93 -31.23 -1.15 -8.39
C TRP A 93 -29.90 -0.75 -9.01
N ALA A 94 -29.83 0.36 -9.73
CA ALA A 94 -28.57 0.87 -10.29
C ALA A 94 -27.56 1.19 -9.17
N GLY A 95 -27.99 1.90 -8.12
CA GLY A 95 -27.15 2.20 -6.96
C GLY A 95 -26.73 0.93 -6.20
N GLY A 96 -27.66 -0.01 -6.00
CA GLY A 96 -27.39 -1.28 -5.33
C GLY A 96 -26.39 -2.16 -6.08
N LEU A 97 -26.54 -2.27 -7.41
CA LEU A 97 -25.60 -3.01 -8.25
C LEU A 97 -24.21 -2.35 -8.25
N LEU A 98 -24.15 -1.01 -8.35
CA LEU A 98 -22.89 -0.29 -8.27
C LEU A 98 -22.19 -0.52 -6.92
N LEU A 99 -22.91 -0.37 -5.82
CA LEU A 99 -22.38 -0.63 -4.47
C LEU A 99 -21.90 -2.07 -4.34
N PHE A 100 -22.65 -3.02 -4.88
CA PHE A 100 -22.26 -4.43 -4.89
C PHE A 100 -21.00 -4.67 -5.72
N SER A 101 -20.87 -4.06 -6.91
CA SER A 101 -19.65 -4.14 -7.72
C SER A 101 -18.44 -3.55 -6.98
N CYS A 102 -18.59 -2.40 -6.32
CA CYS A 102 -17.53 -1.82 -5.49
C CYS A 102 -17.16 -2.73 -4.30
N ALA A 103 -18.15 -3.35 -3.64
CA ALA A 103 -17.92 -4.29 -2.54
C ALA A 103 -17.18 -5.55 -3.03
N LEU A 104 -17.57 -6.09 -4.18
CA LEU A 104 -16.92 -7.22 -4.81
C LEU A 104 -15.47 -6.88 -5.20
N ALA A 105 -15.25 -5.70 -5.77
CA ALA A 105 -13.93 -5.18 -6.09
C ALA A 105 -13.06 -5.03 -4.83
N ALA A 106 -13.62 -4.49 -3.75
CA ALA A 106 -12.95 -4.36 -2.46
C ALA A 106 -12.57 -5.72 -1.86
N ALA A 107 -13.48 -6.69 -1.89
CA ALA A 107 -13.24 -8.05 -1.42
C ALA A 107 -12.16 -8.75 -2.27
N ALA A 108 -12.22 -8.61 -3.60
CA ALA A 108 -11.21 -9.15 -4.50
C ALA A 108 -9.83 -8.55 -4.22
N ALA A 109 -9.72 -7.22 -4.03
CA ALA A 109 -8.48 -6.56 -3.64
C ALA A 109 -7.95 -7.09 -2.30
N ALA A 110 -8.85 -7.28 -1.32
CA ALA A 110 -8.49 -7.79 0.00
C ALA A 110 -7.92 -9.22 -0.05
N VAL A 111 -8.43 -10.09 -0.92
CA VAL A 111 -8.01 -11.50 -1.04
C VAL A 111 -6.79 -11.66 -1.97
N THR A 112 -6.69 -10.85 -3.02
CA THR A 112 -5.62 -10.95 -4.03
C THR A 112 -4.36 -10.15 -3.69
N GLY A 113 -4.34 -9.44 -2.55
CA GLY A 113 -3.17 -8.77 -2.00
C GLY A 113 -2.06 -9.75 -1.63
N LYS A 114 -1.39 -10.34 -2.63
CA LYS A 114 -0.17 -11.11 -2.42
C LYS A 114 0.97 -10.15 -2.11
N ARG A 115 1.80 -10.53 -1.12
CA ARG A 115 3.06 -9.85 -0.84
C ARG A 115 3.87 -9.73 -2.15
N PRO A 116 4.43 -8.56 -2.48
CA PRO A 116 5.18 -8.40 -3.71
C PRO A 116 6.32 -9.42 -3.80
N HIS A 117 6.63 -9.85 -5.02
CA HIS A 117 7.71 -10.80 -5.24
C HIS A 117 9.05 -10.15 -4.82
N ALA A 118 9.98 -10.94 -4.28
CA ALA A 118 11.24 -10.43 -3.71
C ALA A 118 12.05 -9.55 -4.69
N SER A 119 11.95 -9.84 -5.99
CA SER A 119 12.63 -9.10 -7.06
C SER A 119 12.08 -7.70 -7.34
N VAL A 120 10.99 -7.32 -6.67
CA VAL A 120 10.22 -6.08 -6.92
C VAL A 120 10.25 -5.17 -5.69
N MET A 121 10.92 -5.61 -4.62
CA MET A 121 11.00 -4.90 -3.34
C MET A 121 12.33 -4.18 -3.26
N SER A 122 12.34 -2.97 -2.71
CA SER A 122 13.60 -2.31 -2.39
C SER A 122 14.34 -3.12 -1.32
N ALA A 123 15.68 -3.08 -1.35
CA ALA A 123 16.48 -3.73 -0.32
C ALA A 123 16.10 -3.24 1.08
N TRP A 124 15.68 -1.98 1.21
CA TRP A 124 15.20 -1.39 2.47
C TRP A 124 13.93 -2.06 2.98
N TRP A 125 12.94 -2.29 2.11
CA TRP A 125 11.73 -3.02 2.50
C TRP A 125 12.04 -4.44 2.96
N VAL A 126 12.98 -5.10 2.27
CA VAL A 126 13.42 -6.45 2.65
C VAL A 126 14.07 -6.45 4.03
N MET A 127 14.95 -5.48 4.32
CA MET A 127 15.59 -5.36 5.62
C MET A 127 14.57 -4.99 6.70
N PHE A 128 13.84 -3.89 6.56
CA PHE A 128 13.05 -3.32 7.66
C PHE A 128 11.68 -3.98 7.89
N ASP A 129 11.06 -4.57 6.86
CA ASP A 129 9.70 -5.10 6.98
C ASP A 129 9.61 -6.61 6.72
N ARG A 130 10.43 -7.15 5.80
CA ARG A 130 10.30 -8.56 5.39
C ARG A 130 10.98 -9.55 6.33
N TRP A 131 12.23 -9.29 6.70
CA TRP A 131 13.02 -10.28 7.43
C TRP A 131 12.54 -10.45 8.87
N PHE A 132 12.23 -9.34 9.55
CA PHE A 132 11.77 -9.32 10.94
C PHE A 132 10.61 -8.33 11.10
N PRO A 133 9.39 -8.71 10.67
CA PRO A 133 8.24 -7.80 10.69
C PRO A 133 7.86 -7.40 12.12
N GLY A 134 7.71 -6.10 12.37
CA GLY A 134 7.28 -5.55 13.66
C GLY A 134 8.40 -5.37 14.68
N GLU A 135 9.65 -5.66 14.31
CA GLU A 135 10.83 -5.28 15.09
C GLU A 135 11.26 -3.86 14.73
N ASP A 136 11.89 -3.18 15.69
CA ASP A 136 12.50 -1.86 15.50
C ASP A 136 14.02 -2.01 15.30
N PRO A 137 14.53 -2.10 14.05
CA PRO A 137 15.94 -2.34 13.84
C PRO A 137 16.81 -1.13 14.21
N ILE A 138 18.01 -1.42 14.69
CA ILE A 138 19.10 -0.44 14.78
C ILE A 138 19.84 -0.41 13.45
N VAL A 139 19.96 0.77 12.87
CA VAL A 139 20.53 0.97 11.55
C VAL A 139 21.76 1.85 11.65
N GLY A 140 22.90 1.33 11.19
CA GLY A 140 24.15 2.06 11.03
C GLY A 140 24.38 2.43 9.56
N CYS A 141 24.64 3.69 9.28
CA CYS A 141 24.91 4.21 7.94
C CYS A 141 26.33 4.76 7.86
N VAL A 142 27.11 4.28 6.89
CA VAL A 142 28.38 4.90 6.47
C VAL A 142 28.06 5.86 5.33
N LEU A 143 28.43 7.13 5.50
CA LEU A 143 28.15 8.18 4.54
C LEU A 143 29.32 8.39 3.55
N GLU A 144 29.05 9.09 2.44
CA GLU A 144 30.04 9.38 1.38
C GLU A 144 31.27 10.16 1.90
N ASP A 145 31.11 10.98 2.94
CA ASP A 145 32.21 11.70 3.59
C ASP A 145 33.00 10.83 4.59
N GLY A 146 32.64 9.55 4.73
CA GLY A 146 33.24 8.61 5.66
C GLY A 146 32.73 8.73 7.11
N SER A 147 31.80 9.64 7.39
CA SER A 147 31.11 9.69 8.67
C SER A 147 30.22 8.47 8.87
N TYR A 148 29.87 8.21 10.13
CA TYR A 148 28.94 7.15 10.49
C TYR A 148 27.85 7.69 11.39
N ILE A 149 26.61 7.27 11.15
CA ILE A 149 25.45 7.58 11.98
C ILE A 149 24.68 6.30 12.27
N GLU A 150 24.26 6.12 13.51
CA GLU A 150 23.48 4.96 13.97
C GLU A 150 22.27 5.43 14.75
N GLY A 151 21.15 4.71 14.61
CA GLY A 151 19.95 4.94 15.39
C GLY A 151 18.86 3.92 15.12
N ARG A 152 17.75 4.02 15.84
CA ARG A 152 16.57 3.18 15.61
C ARG A 152 15.84 3.65 14.35
N GLN A 153 15.48 2.73 13.47
CA GLN A 153 14.72 3.06 12.27
C GLN A 153 13.30 3.51 12.65
N ALA A 154 12.92 4.74 12.30
CA ALA A 154 11.58 5.27 12.56
C ALA A 154 10.71 5.27 11.30
N SER A 155 11.23 5.80 10.19
CA SER A 155 10.53 5.76 8.91
C SER A 155 11.52 5.69 7.75
N PHE A 156 11.08 5.09 6.65
CA PHE A 156 11.83 5.06 5.41
C PHE A 156 10.88 5.23 4.23
N ASN A 157 11.38 5.73 3.10
CA ASN A 157 10.59 5.78 1.88
C ASN A 157 10.32 4.35 1.36
N VAL A 158 9.04 3.98 1.27
CA VAL A 158 8.59 2.63 0.86
C VAL A 158 8.55 2.43 -0.67
N SER A 159 8.99 3.44 -1.43
CA SER A 159 9.13 3.34 -2.88
C SER A 159 9.98 2.12 -3.25
N SER A 160 9.46 1.32 -4.18
CA SER A 160 10.20 0.19 -4.76
C SER A 160 11.34 0.62 -5.66
N ASP A 161 11.28 1.84 -6.19
CA ASP A 161 12.34 2.36 -7.04
C ASP A 161 13.60 2.58 -6.23
N ASP A 162 14.71 2.07 -6.74
CA ASP A 162 16.03 2.27 -6.16
C ASP A 162 16.54 3.69 -6.44
N SER A 163 15.82 4.69 -5.91
CA SER A 163 16.08 6.11 -6.15
C SER A 163 17.04 6.67 -5.11
N PRO A 164 18.03 7.49 -5.52
CA PRO A 164 18.90 8.21 -4.60
C PRO A 164 18.15 9.29 -3.79
N ASP A 165 16.94 9.65 -4.19
CA ASP A 165 16.15 10.73 -3.58
C ASP A 165 15.22 10.22 -2.46
N ARG A 166 15.48 9.00 -1.94
CA ARG A 166 14.78 8.49 -0.76
C ARG A 166 15.48 8.89 0.53
N ASP A 167 14.69 9.11 1.58
CA ASP A 167 15.19 9.46 2.90
C ASP A 167 14.98 8.31 3.90
N LEU A 168 15.94 8.19 4.82
CA LEU A 168 15.91 7.33 6.00
C LEU A 168 15.84 8.21 7.25
N VAL A 169 14.87 7.95 8.12
CA VAL A 169 14.73 8.64 9.40
C VAL A 169 15.14 7.69 10.51
N LEU A 170 16.15 8.10 11.26
CA LEU A 170 16.61 7.45 12.48
C LEU A 170 16.18 8.27 13.69
N VAL A 171 15.85 7.60 14.78
CA VAL A 171 15.55 8.21 16.09
C VAL A 171 16.45 7.61 17.16
N GLU A 172 16.35 8.17 18.37
CA GLU A 172 17.13 7.75 19.53
C GLU A 172 17.11 6.22 19.77
N PRO A 173 18.21 5.64 20.28
CA PRO A 173 19.48 6.31 20.61
C PRO A 173 20.31 6.65 19.36
N LEU A 174 20.70 7.92 19.21
CA LEU A 174 21.53 8.34 18.08
C LEU A 174 23.01 8.31 18.45
N LYS A 175 23.82 7.72 17.57
CA LYS A 175 25.28 7.79 17.66
C LYS A 175 25.86 8.35 16.38
N TYR A 176 26.95 9.10 16.50
CA TYR A 176 27.61 9.74 15.38
C TYR A 176 29.14 9.58 15.49
N ARG A 177 29.79 9.43 14.34
CA ARG A 177 31.25 9.50 14.19
C ARG A 177 31.55 10.41 13.02
N ALA A 178 32.25 11.51 13.30
CA ALA A 178 32.65 12.48 12.29
C ALA A 178 33.61 11.87 11.25
N PRO A 179 33.73 12.47 10.06
CA PRO A 179 34.73 12.08 9.07
C PRO A 179 36.14 12.02 9.67
N GLY A 180 36.85 10.90 9.46
CA GLY A 180 38.21 10.70 9.96
C GLY A 180 38.33 10.44 11.47
N ALA A 181 37.24 10.51 12.24
CA ALA A 181 37.24 10.14 13.64
C ALA A 181 37.24 8.61 13.81
N THR A 182 37.84 8.15 14.90
CA THR A 182 37.90 6.72 15.26
C THR A 182 36.79 6.32 16.23
N GLY A 183 36.36 7.23 17.09
CA GLY A 183 35.33 6.98 18.11
C GLY A 183 33.92 7.33 17.64
N VAL A 184 32.97 6.46 17.97
CA VAL A 184 31.53 6.73 17.89
C VAL A 184 31.12 7.38 19.22
N GLN A 185 30.34 8.46 19.15
CA GLN A 185 29.85 9.18 20.33
C GLN A 185 28.31 9.29 20.29
N ASP A 186 27.70 9.36 21.46
CA ASP A 186 26.26 9.65 21.57
C ASP A 186 25.98 11.05 21.01
N PHE A 187 24.88 11.16 20.27
CA PHE A 187 24.48 12.38 19.58
C PHE A 187 23.22 12.93 20.24
N PRO A 188 23.26 14.15 20.83
CA PRO A 188 22.20 14.68 21.69
C PRO A 188 20.99 15.22 20.91
N TRP A 189 20.54 14.52 19.87
CA TRP A 189 19.38 14.89 19.05
C TRP A 189 18.37 13.74 18.99
N GLY A 190 17.09 14.09 18.89
CA GLY A 190 15.99 13.11 18.88
C GLY A 190 15.81 12.34 17.57
N ALA A 191 16.24 12.91 16.45
CA ALA A 191 16.05 12.32 15.13
C ALA A 191 17.09 12.82 14.11
N ALA A 192 17.38 11.99 13.12
CA ALA A 192 18.20 12.31 11.96
C ALA A 192 17.52 11.87 10.66
N CYS A 193 17.47 12.75 9.67
CA CYS A 193 16.98 12.46 8.33
C CYS A 193 18.17 12.40 7.37
N ILE A 194 18.37 11.25 6.73
CA ILE A 194 19.54 10.95 5.90
C ILE A 194 19.08 10.60 4.49
N SER A 195 19.56 11.36 3.50
CA SER A 195 19.32 11.04 2.09
C SER A 195 20.12 9.79 1.68
N ALA A 196 19.47 8.87 0.99
CA ALA A 196 20.08 7.64 0.48
C ALA A 196 21.23 7.91 -0.49
N ARG A 197 21.21 9.03 -1.23
CA ARG A 197 22.33 9.46 -2.08
C ARG A 197 23.64 9.55 -1.31
N ARG A 198 23.59 9.87 -0.02
CA ARG A 198 24.78 10.01 0.82
C ARG A 198 25.19 8.71 1.51
N ILE A 199 24.40 7.64 1.41
CA ILE A 199 24.67 6.37 2.10
C ILE A 199 25.48 5.46 1.18
N VAL A 200 26.69 5.11 1.62
CA VAL A 200 27.56 4.16 0.91
C VAL A 200 27.24 2.73 1.34
N THR A 201 27.01 2.52 2.64
CA THR A 201 26.73 1.19 3.19
C THR A 201 25.82 1.30 4.40
N MET A 202 24.95 0.30 4.56
CA MET A 202 24.01 0.20 5.66
C MET A 202 24.19 -1.13 6.37
N PHE A 203 24.22 -1.08 7.70
CA PHE A 203 24.22 -2.23 8.59
C PHE A 203 22.92 -2.21 9.37
N VAL A 204 22.26 -3.37 9.48
CA VAL A 204 20.99 -3.50 10.17
C VAL A 204 21.13 -4.58 11.23
N SER A 205 20.92 -4.21 12.48
CA SER A 205 20.90 -5.12 13.63
C SER A 205 19.48 -5.16 14.19
N TYR A 206 19.05 -6.36 14.60
CA TYR A 206 17.77 -6.56 15.27
C TYR A 206 18.09 -6.85 16.74
N PRO A 207 17.79 -5.92 17.65
CA PRO A 207 18.01 -6.17 19.08
C PRO A 207 17.15 -7.37 19.49
N HIS A 208 17.80 -8.47 19.86
CA HIS A 208 17.10 -9.59 20.47
C HIS A 208 16.99 -9.29 21.98
N PRO A 209 15.78 -9.16 22.54
CA PRO A 209 15.60 -8.78 23.95
C PRO A 209 16.27 -9.77 24.92
N GLU A 210 16.41 -11.04 24.54
CA GLU A 210 17.10 -12.06 25.34
C GLU A 210 18.63 -11.84 25.39
N ARG A 211 19.22 -11.28 24.34
CA ARG A 211 20.67 -11.08 24.22
C ARG A 211 21.15 -9.82 24.94
N GLU A 212 20.32 -8.77 24.94
CA GLU A 212 20.59 -7.54 25.70
C GLU A 212 20.55 -7.78 27.21
N ALA A 213 19.61 -8.61 27.69
CA ALA A 213 19.54 -9.00 29.10
C ALA A 213 20.75 -9.84 29.54
N GLU A 214 21.25 -10.73 28.68
CA GLU A 214 22.47 -11.51 28.93
C GLU A 214 23.74 -10.64 28.90
N GLU A 215 23.84 -9.66 28.00
CA GLU A 215 24.97 -8.72 27.91
C GLU A 215 25.01 -7.72 29.09
N GLU A 216 23.85 -7.21 29.54
CA GLU A 216 23.76 -6.40 30.76
C GLU A 216 24.13 -7.21 32.01
N ALA A 217 23.65 -8.46 32.11
CA ALA A 217 23.99 -9.35 33.22
C ALA A 217 25.49 -9.71 33.24
N ALA A 218 26.11 -9.88 32.07
CA ALA A 218 27.54 -10.15 31.93
C ALA A 218 28.41 -8.93 32.28
N GLN A 219 28.00 -7.71 31.90
CA GLN A 219 28.72 -6.47 32.22
C GLN A 219 28.57 -6.06 33.69
N GLY A 220 27.43 -6.33 34.32
CA GLY A 220 27.21 -6.10 35.76
C GLY A 220 27.96 -7.08 36.69
N SER A 221 28.49 -8.18 36.15
CA SER A 221 29.14 -9.25 36.94
C SER A 221 30.68 -9.17 36.95
N ALA A 222 31.30 -8.17 36.32
CA ALA A 222 32.75 -7.99 36.38
C ALA A 222 33.17 -7.50 37.79
N PRO A 223 33.94 -8.29 38.57
CA PRO A 223 34.37 -7.85 39.89
C PRO A 223 35.40 -6.71 39.74
N ALA A 224 35.22 -5.64 40.50
CA ALA A 224 36.21 -4.58 40.66
C ALA A 224 37.49 -5.20 41.25
N ALA A 225 38.48 -5.46 40.39
CA ALA A 225 39.80 -5.86 40.84
C ALA A 225 40.41 -4.67 41.61
N SER A 226 40.59 -4.89 42.91
CA SER A 226 41.27 -4.00 43.86
C SER A 226 42.77 -4.25 43.86
#